data_AF-Q0AWP2-F1
#
_entry.id   AF-Q0AWP2-F1
#
_cell.length_a   1.000
_cell.length_b   1.000
_cell.length_c   1.000
_cell.angle_alpha   90.00
_cell.angle_beta   90.00
_cell.angle_gamma   90.00
#
_symmetry.space_group_name_H-M   'P 1'
#
loop_
_entity.id
_entity.type
_entity.pdbx_description
1 polymer ?
#
loop_
_entity_poly.entity_id
_entity_poly.type
_entity_poly.pdbx_seq_one_letter_code
_entity_poly.pdbx_strand_id
1 'polypeptide(L)'
;MWIKRISLCIILLAFYTAIMMNNPSECLKSLGYNRVLDLYGRWVSSSCQLDFLYNPGLRQTTIPLRTSRVAAVIPDDTNQGIKNEMERLLAEKYQVIIECSAIDTWHSSKDGQEYLPRIAAQAYRVVVFDGGHHLPTLGMAPDIILVPELAGFAVHTYMLDGMKVETIRDLAEEVGCPAVIVRIPRLALVKNHYSLSIITRRIMAASYYRDRESNTGKIMLQSRMSKYNGIIFAYVNYEYAQNPELFCQRLRVLGVGDARKIYLAFDYGCISPEEAGEFMKKVSQSSGLPAQIVNEAVKVSSVFWGGK
;
A
#
# COMPACT_ATOMS: atom_id res chain seq x y z
N MET A 1 -30.09 -31.04 -16.63
CA MET A 1 -29.86 -31.03 -15.16
C MET A 1 -28.72 -30.11 -14.74
N TRP A 2 -27.60 -30.06 -15.46
CA TRP A 2 -26.42 -29.26 -15.11
C TRP A 2 -26.69 -27.75 -15.07
N ILE A 3 -27.38 -27.21 -16.08
CA ILE A 3 -27.77 -25.78 -16.14
C ILE A 3 -28.61 -25.37 -14.92
N LYS A 4 -29.60 -26.19 -14.52
CA LYS A 4 -30.43 -25.92 -13.34
C LYS A 4 -29.62 -25.88 -12.04
N ARG A 5 -28.59 -26.73 -11.92
CA ARG A 5 -27.68 -26.75 -10.76
C ARG A 5 -26.78 -25.51 -10.75
N ILE A 6 -26.26 -25.10 -11.91
CA ILE A 6 -25.46 -23.87 -12.05
C ILE A 6 -26.29 -22.64 -11.71
N SER A 7 -27.50 -22.53 -12.26
CA SER A 7 -28.42 -21.42 -11.96
C SER A 7 -28.79 -21.37 -10.47
N LEU A 8 -29.04 -22.52 -9.84
CA LEU A 8 -29.30 -22.59 -8.40
C LEU A 8 -28.08 -22.13 -7.59
N CYS A 9 -26.86 -22.54 -7.97
CA CYS A 9 -25.64 -22.07 -7.34
C CYS A 9 -25.47 -20.54 -7.47
N ILE A 10 -25.75 -19.97 -8.64
CA ILE A 10 -25.69 -18.52 -8.86
C ILE A 10 -26.73 -17.79 -8.00
N ILE A 11 -27.96 -18.30 -7.94
CA ILE A 11 -29.04 -17.72 -7.12
C ILE A 11 -28.68 -17.79 -5.63
N LEU A 12 -28.18 -18.93 -5.15
CA LEU A 12 -27.74 -19.09 -3.77
C LEU A 12 -26.56 -18.18 -3.45
N LEU A 13 -25.61 -18.03 -4.37
CA LEU A 13 -24.48 -17.11 -4.21
C LEU A 13 -24.96 -15.66 -4.14
N ALA A 14 -25.86 -15.25 -5.04
CA ALA A 14 -26.47 -13.91 -5.08
C ALA A 14 -27.27 -13.61 -3.81
N PHE A 15 -28.09 -14.56 -3.36
CA PHE A 15 -28.87 -14.44 -2.13
C PHE A 15 -27.96 -14.36 -0.89
N TYR A 16 -26.91 -15.19 -0.85
CA TYR A 16 -25.91 -15.14 0.21
C TYR A 16 -25.18 -13.79 0.24
N THR A 17 -24.74 -13.27 -0.92
CA THR A 17 -24.12 -11.94 -1.01
C THR A 17 -25.08 -10.82 -0.60
N ALA A 18 -26.37 -10.90 -0.96
CA ALA A 18 -27.36 -9.91 -0.59
C ALA A 18 -27.65 -9.89 0.92
N ILE A 19 -27.72 -11.06 1.58
CA ILE A 19 -27.82 -11.15 3.04
C ILE A 19 -26.57 -10.56 3.69
N MET A 20 -25.39 -10.89 3.18
CA MET A 20 -24.12 -10.41 3.71
C MET A 20 -23.94 -8.89 3.59
N MET A 21 -24.48 -8.27 2.54
CA MET A 21 -24.45 -6.81 2.35
C MET A 21 -25.45 -6.08 3.25
N ASN A 22 -26.61 -6.66 3.54
CA ASN A 22 -27.70 -5.98 4.24
C ASN A 22 -27.84 -6.36 5.73
N ASN A 23 -27.40 -7.54 6.14
CA ASN A 23 -27.49 -8.05 7.52
C ASN A 23 -26.23 -8.86 7.88
N PRO A 24 -25.09 -8.18 8.11
CA PRO A 24 -23.83 -8.84 8.41
C PRO A 24 -23.85 -9.47 9.81
N SER A 25 -24.15 -10.77 9.92
CA SER A 25 -23.84 -11.54 11.14
C SER A 25 -22.39 -12.03 11.08
N GLU A 26 -21.55 -11.64 12.04
CA GLU A 26 -20.15 -12.08 12.14
C GLU A 26 -20.00 -13.62 12.14
N CYS A 27 -20.96 -14.32 12.72
CA CYS A 27 -21.01 -15.79 12.69
C CYS A 27 -21.19 -16.32 11.26
N LEU A 28 -22.14 -15.78 10.49
CA LEU A 28 -22.37 -16.17 9.09
C LEU A 28 -21.22 -15.73 8.16
N LYS A 29 -20.54 -14.61 8.45
CA LYS A 29 -19.33 -14.19 7.73
C LYS A 29 -18.22 -15.23 7.88
N SER A 30 -17.99 -15.69 9.12
CA SER A 30 -16.92 -16.64 9.43
C SER A 30 -17.18 -18.06 8.91
N LEU A 31 -18.44 -18.53 8.93
CA LEU A 31 -18.80 -19.90 8.55
C LEU A 31 -18.86 -20.13 7.04
N GLY A 32 -19.25 -19.11 6.25
CA GLY A 32 -19.44 -19.25 4.80
C GLY A 32 -18.58 -18.33 3.96
N TYR A 33 -18.71 -17.02 4.17
CA TYR A 33 -18.18 -15.98 3.29
C TYR A 33 -16.66 -16.01 3.28
N ASN A 34 -16.04 -16.04 4.46
CA ASN A 34 -14.59 -16.09 4.58
C ASN A 34 -14.02 -17.35 3.94
N ARG A 35 -14.68 -18.50 4.06
CA ARG A 35 -14.23 -19.76 3.41
C ARG A 35 -14.29 -19.68 1.89
N VAL A 36 -15.36 -19.13 1.34
CA VAL A 36 -15.50 -18.94 -0.12
C VAL A 36 -14.48 -17.91 -0.62
N LEU A 37 -14.31 -16.81 0.12
CA LEU A 37 -13.34 -15.77 -0.18
C LEU A 37 -11.90 -16.28 -0.09
N ASP A 38 -11.60 -17.16 0.87
CA ASP A 38 -10.30 -17.83 1.01
C ASP A 38 -10.04 -18.80 -0.14
N LEU A 39 -11.04 -19.59 -0.55
CA LEU A 39 -10.94 -20.49 -1.70
C LEU A 39 -10.69 -19.71 -2.99
N TYR A 40 -11.51 -18.67 -3.22
CA TYR A 40 -11.34 -17.75 -4.34
C TYR A 40 -9.95 -17.11 -4.30
N GLY A 41 -9.58 -16.52 -3.15
CA GLY A 41 -8.31 -15.86 -2.92
C GLY A 41 -7.12 -16.78 -3.19
N ARG A 42 -7.18 -18.05 -2.75
CA ARG A 42 -6.16 -19.07 -3.02
C ARG A 42 -6.05 -19.37 -4.51
N TRP A 43 -7.17 -19.54 -5.20
CA TRP A 43 -7.19 -19.87 -6.62
C TRP A 43 -6.61 -18.75 -7.48
N VAL A 44 -7.08 -17.51 -7.27
CA VAL A 44 -6.62 -16.36 -8.06
C VAL A 44 -5.17 -15.97 -7.74
N SER A 45 -4.77 -16.01 -6.46
CA SER A 45 -3.39 -15.69 -6.05
C SER A 45 -2.35 -16.68 -6.56
N SER A 46 -2.73 -17.95 -6.75
CA SER A 46 -1.84 -18.99 -7.28
C SER A 46 -1.64 -18.88 -8.80
N SER A 47 -2.64 -18.32 -9.49
CA SER A 47 -2.72 -18.37 -10.96
C SER A 47 -2.49 -17.01 -11.64
N CYS A 48 -2.58 -15.91 -10.90
CA CYS A 48 -2.40 -14.58 -11.48
C CYS A 48 -0.98 -14.40 -12.02
N GLN A 49 -0.86 -13.69 -13.15
CA GLN A 49 0.44 -13.29 -13.66
C GLN A 49 1.04 -12.24 -12.74
N LEU A 50 2.31 -12.43 -12.38
CA LEU A 50 3.09 -11.42 -11.68
C LEU A 50 3.79 -10.57 -12.74
N ASP A 51 3.56 -9.27 -12.70
CA ASP A 51 4.22 -8.34 -13.61
C ASP A 51 5.13 -7.40 -12.80
N PHE A 52 6.43 -7.51 -13.02
CA PHE A 52 7.44 -6.76 -12.30
C PHE A 52 7.61 -5.39 -12.96
N LEU A 53 7.02 -4.36 -12.36
CA LEU A 53 7.12 -2.98 -12.84
C LEU A 53 8.53 -2.42 -12.63
N TYR A 54 9.13 -2.77 -11.50
CA TYR A 54 10.46 -2.31 -11.10
C TYR A 54 11.10 -3.35 -10.17
N ASN A 55 12.31 -3.81 -10.49
CA ASN A 55 12.97 -4.87 -9.74
C ASN A 55 14.47 -4.60 -9.55
N PRO A 56 14.86 -3.87 -8.49
CA PRO A 56 16.26 -3.60 -8.15
C PRO A 56 16.94 -4.78 -7.42
N GLY A 57 16.22 -5.89 -7.24
CA GLY A 57 16.60 -7.04 -6.42
C GLY A 57 16.16 -6.90 -4.96
N LEU A 58 15.79 -8.04 -4.35
CA LEU A 58 15.53 -8.10 -2.91
C LEU A 58 16.83 -8.00 -2.12
N ARG A 59 16.78 -7.37 -0.95
CA ARG A 59 17.93 -7.34 -0.04
C ARG A 59 18.34 -8.76 0.33
N GLN A 60 19.64 -9.05 0.33
CA GLN A 60 20.13 -10.34 0.79
C GLN A 60 19.96 -10.47 2.31
N THR A 61 19.37 -11.58 2.74
CA THR A 61 19.17 -11.91 4.15
C THR A 61 19.45 -13.40 4.37
N THR A 62 19.63 -13.80 5.62
CA THR A 62 19.74 -15.23 5.99
C THR A 62 18.38 -15.94 6.03
N ILE A 63 17.31 -15.28 5.60
CA ILE A 63 15.93 -15.78 5.69
C ILE A 63 15.73 -16.94 4.69
N PRO A 64 15.42 -18.16 5.16
CA PRO A 64 15.16 -19.30 4.28
C PRO A 64 13.77 -19.19 3.63
N LEU A 65 13.71 -18.82 2.35
CA LEU A 65 12.49 -18.52 1.59
C LEU A 65 11.36 -19.56 1.71
N ARG A 66 11.73 -20.85 1.73
CA ARG A 66 10.76 -21.96 1.76
C ARG A 66 10.13 -22.15 3.14
N THR A 67 10.80 -21.73 4.20
CA THR A 67 10.36 -21.92 5.58
C THR A 67 10.08 -20.61 6.30
N SER A 68 10.16 -19.46 5.60
CA SER A 68 9.82 -18.15 6.16
C SER A 68 8.40 -18.15 6.70
N ARG A 69 8.24 -17.75 7.96
CA ARG A 69 6.97 -17.38 8.55
C ARG A 69 6.54 -16.04 7.95
N VAL A 70 5.37 -16.03 7.34
CA VAL A 70 4.77 -14.85 6.71
C VAL A 70 3.57 -14.44 7.55
N ALA A 71 3.44 -13.16 7.85
CA ALA A 71 2.27 -12.57 8.48
C ALA A 71 1.69 -11.48 7.59
N ALA A 72 0.36 -11.36 7.58
CA ALA A 72 -0.32 -10.22 7.00
C ALA A 72 -0.99 -9.46 8.14
N VAL A 73 -0.64 -8.19 8.30
CA VAL A 73 -1.25 -7.30 9.27
C VAL A 73 -2.30 -6.49 8.52
N ILE A 74 -3.55 -6.77 8.86
CA ILE A 74 -4.73 -6.12 8.29
C ILE A 74 -5.39 -5.42 9.47
N PRO A 75 -5.24 -4.09 9.61
CA PRO A 75 -5.80 -3.39 10.75
C PRO A 75 -7.32 -3.52 10.80
N ASP A 76 -7.84 -3.55 12.03
CA ASP A 76 -9.25 -3.28 12.28
C ASP A 76 -9.55 -1.77 12.18
N ASP A 77 -10.82 -1.41 12.24
CA ASP A 77 -11.26 -0.01 12.12
C ASP A 77 -10.68 0.93 13.19
N THR A 78 -10.12 0.39 14.27
CA THR A 78 -9.64 1.19 15.42
C THR A 78 -8.14 1.46 15.40
N ASN A 79 -7.36 0.69 14.63
CA ASN A 79 -5.89 0.74 14.57
C ASN A 79 -5.17 0.60 15.94
N GLN A 80 -5.88 0.33 17.03
CA GLN A 80 -5.32 0.30 18.39
C GLN A 80 -4.43 -0.93 18.62
N GLY A 81 -4.57 -1.97 17.81
CA GLY A 81 -3.81 -3.22 17.91
C GLY A 81 -2.49 -3.27 17.15
N ILE A 82 -2.16 -2.29 16.29
CA ILE A 82 -1.02 -2.38 15.36
C ILE A 82 0.29 -2.58 16.11
N LYS A 83 0.55 -1.80 17.16
CA LYS A 83 1.78 -1.88 17.94
C LYS A 83 1.96 -3.25 18.59
N ASN A 84 0.92 -3.76 19.25
CA ASN A 84 0.94 -5.06 19.93
C ASN A 84 1.15 -6.20 18.94
N GLU A 85 0.51 -6.12 17.77
CA GLU A 85 0.69 -7.10 16.71
C GLU A 85 2.11 -7.07 16.15
N MET A 86 2.68 -5.89 15.91
CA MET A 86 4.08 -5.77 15.47
C MET A 86 5.08 -6.30 16.51
N GLU A 87 4.88 -6.01 17.79
CA GLU A 87 5.71 -6.59 18.87
C GLU A 87 5.62 -8.12 18.89
N ARG A 88 4.41 -8.67 18.77
CA ARG A 88 4.19 -10.12 18.72
C ARG A 88 4.90 -10.74 17.52
N LEU A 89 4.75 -10.18 16.33
CA LEU A 89 5.37 -10.69 15.11
C LEU A 89 6.90 -10.64 15.18
N LEU A 90 7.47 -9.56 15.75
CA LEU A 90 8.90 -9.44 15.97
C LEU A 90 9.40 -10.48 16.99
N ALA A 91 8.73 -10.61 18.14
CA ALA A 91 9.08 -11.58 19.19
C ALA A 91 9.00 -13.03 18.69
N GLU A 92 8.00 -13.34 17.86
CA GLU A 92 7.82 -14.65 17.23
C GLU A 92 8.74 -14.89 16.02
N LYS A 93 9.62 -13.93 15.69
CA LYS A 93 10.59 -14.04 14.61
C LYS A 93 9.97 -14.29 13.25
N TYR A 94 8.87 -13.60 12.92
CA TYR A 94 8.36 -13.61 11.55
C TYR A 94 9.40 -13.01 10.60
N GLN A 95 9.57 -13.62 9.42
CA GLN A 95 10.57 -13.21 8.43
C GLN A 95 9.97 -12.44 7.25
N VAL A 96 8.64 -12.38 7.14
CA VAL A 96 7.95 -11.55 6.14
C VAL A 96 6.73 -10.96 6.80
N ILE A 97 6.62 -9.63 6.76
CA ILE A 97 5.50 -8.88 7.31
C ILE A 97 4.85 -8.11 6.16
N ILE A 98 3.61 -8.47 5.87
CA ILE A 98 2.79 -7.85 4.82
C ILE A 98 1.86 -6.85 5.49
N GLU A 99 2.08 -5.58 5.20
CA GLU A 99 1.37 -4.46 5.77
C GLU A 99 0.30 -3.99 4.78
N CYS A 100 -0.95 -4.13 5.21
CA CYS A 100 -2.08 -3.51 4.53
C CYS A 100 -2.32 -2.11 5.12
N SER A 101 -3.10 -1.31 4.38
CA SER A 101 -3.73 -0.02 4.73
C SER A 101 -3.63 0.46 6.19
N ALA A 102 -3.50 1.78 6.40
CA ALA A 102 -3.32 2.46 7.69
C ALA A 102 -1.98 2.21 8.42
N ILE A 103 -1.32 1.07 8.21
CA ILE A 103 0.00 0.78 8.81
C ILE A 103 1.09 1.73 8.28
N ASP A 104 1.05 2.10 7.00
CA ASP A 104 1.98 3.09 6.45
C ASP A 104 1.82 4.47 7.11
N THR A 105 0.60 4.84 7.46
CA THR A 105 0.35 6.06 8.23
C THR A 105 0.90 5.91 9.66
N TRP A 106 0.73 4.74 10.29
CA TRP A 106 1.32 4.46 11.60
C TRP A 106 2.85 4.53 11.59
N HIS A 107 3.54 3.99 10.57
CA HIS A 107 4.99 4.10 10.43
C HIS A 107 5.50 5.54 10.28
N SER A 108 4.64 6.47 9.87
CA SER A 108 4.97 7.88 9.82
C SER A 108 4.85 8.61 11.19
N SER A 109 4.26 7.95 12.20
CA SER A 109 4.21 8.42 13.60
C SER A 109 5.53 8.13 14.33
N LYS A 110 5.82 8.86 15.42
CA LYS A 110 7.05 8.63 16.22
C LYS A 110 7.20 7.17 16.65
N ASP A 111 6.13 6.58 17.20
CA ASP A 111 6.12 5.18 17.62
C ASP A 111 6.41 4.23 16.46
N GLY A 112 5.76 4.41 15.31
CA GLY A 112 5.91 3.50 14.17
C GLY A 112 7.28 3.61 13.47
N GLN A 113 7.93 4.76 13.55
CA GLN A 113 9.27 4.98 12.96
C GLN A 113 10.32 4.07 13.61
N GLU A 114 10.21 3.81 14.92
CA GLU A 114 11.15 2.95 15.67
C GLU A 114 11.09 1.48 15.21
N TYR A 115 9.99 1.05 14.59
CA TYR A 115 9.82 -0.33 14.13
C TYR A 115 10.47 -0.58 12.78
N LEU A 116 10.64 0.42 11.92
CA LEU A 116 11.25 0.23 10.59
C LEU A 116 12.65 -0.40 10.63
N PRO A 117 13.61 0.08 11.44
CA PRO A 117 14.92 -0.58 11.55
C PRO A 117 14.83 -1.98 12.19
N ARG A 118 13.93 -2.18 13.16
CA ARG A 118 13.71 -3.49 13.82
C ARG A 118 13.17 -4.53 12.83
N ILE A 119 12.20 -4.13 12.00
CA ILE A 119 11.64 -4.96 10.93
C ILE A 119 12.74 -5.28 9.92
N ALA A 120 13.46 -4.27 9.41
CA ALA A 120 14.50 -4.49 8.41
C ALA A 120 15.62 -5.43 8.88
N ALA A 121 15.95 -5.42 10.18
CA ALA A 121 16.94 -6.35 10.73
C ALA A 121 16.50 -7.83 10.68
N GLN A 122 15.18 -8.11 10.70
CA GLN A 122 14.65 -9.46 10.89
C GLN A 122 13.83 -10.00 9.71
N ALA A 123 13.11 -9.13 9.01
CA ALA A 123 12.04 -9.50 8.09
C ALA A 123 12.09 -8.68 6.80
N TYR A 124 11.48 -9.22 5.76
CA TYR A 124 11.07 -8.44 4.59
C TYR A 124 9.78 -7.70 4.88
N ARG A 125 9.77 -6.39 4.62
CA ARG A 125 8.59 -5.54 4.69
C ARG A 125 7.90 -5.50 3.33
N VAL A 126 6.65 -5.92 3.29
CA VAL A 126 5.82 -5.93 2.08
C VAL A 126 4.66 -4.99 2.28
N VAL A 127 4.37 -4.10 1.32
CA VAL A 127 3.30 -3.11 1.45
C VAL A 127 2.33 -3.22 0.28
N VAL A 128 1.03 -3.13 0.56
CA VAL A 128 -0.01 -2.98 -0.48
C VAL A 128 -0.19 -1.50 -0.81
N PHE A 129 0.10 -1.10 -2.05
CA PHE A 129 -0.04 0.27 -2.53
C PHE A 129 -1.27 0.37 -3.43
N ASP A 130 -2.41 0.75 -2.85
CA ASP A 130 -3.69 0.82 -3.58
C ASP A 130 -4.33 2.21 -3.62
N GLY A 131 -3.51 3.26 -3.68
CA GLY A 131 -3.96 4.64 -3.88
C GLY A 131 -2.86 5.66 -3.56
N GLY A 132 -3.11 6.94 -3.82
CA GLY A 132 -2.18 8.03 -3.56
C GLY A 132 -1.82 8.21 -2.08
N HIS A 133 -2.68 7.78 -1.16
CA HIS A 133 -2.39 7.75 0.28
C HIS A 133 -1.18 6.88 0.66
N HIS A 134 -0.76 5.95 -0.21
CA HIS A 134 0.43 5.14 -0.04
C HIS A 134 1.70 5.79 -0.63
N LEU A 135 1.62 6.97 -1.26
CA LEU A 135 2.77 7.67 -1.85
C LEU A 135 3.97 7.79 -0.89
N PRO A 136 3.81 8.14 0.41
CA PRO A 136 4.92 8.19 1.35
C PRO A 136 5.68 6.87 1.50
N THR A 137 5.07 5.72 1.21
CA THR A 137 5.71 4.41 1.32
C THR A 137 6.92 4.28 0.38
N LEU A 138 6.94 4.97 -0.78
CA LEU A 138 8.11 4.98 -1.67
C LEU A 138 9.38 5.48 -0.98
N GLY A 139 9.25 6.45 -0.07
CA GLY A 139 10.36 6.93 0.74
C GLY A 139 10.59 6.14 2.04
N MET A 140 9.73 5.18 2.39
CA MET A 140 9.90 4.31 3.58
C MET A 140 10.72 3.05 3.30
N ALA A 141 11.24 2.90 2.09
CA ALA A 141 12.10 1.80 1.66
C ALA A 141 11.61 0.38 2.07
N PRO A 142 10.36 -0.02 1.72
CA PRO A 142 9.95 -1.42 1.88
C PRO A 142 10.76 -2.34 0.95
N ASP A 143 10.69 -3.65 1.17
CA ASP A 143 11.35 -4.63 0.32
C ASP A 143 10.50 -5.02 -0.90
N ILE A 144 9.18 -5.07 -0.73
CA ILE A 144 8.21 -5.39 -1.81
C ILE A 144 7.03 -4.43 -1.74
N ILE A 145 6.59 -3.93 -2.90
CA ILE A 145 5.34 -3.18 -3.06
C ILE A 145 4.41 -3.96 -3.99
N LEU A 146 3.22 -4.30 -3.48
CA LEU A 146 2.15 -4.93 -4.23
C LEU A 146 1.22 -3.84 -4.74
N VAL A 147 1.09 -3.71 -6.06
CA VAL A 147 0.25 -2.70 -6.71
C VAL A 147 -0.98 -3.39 -7.31
N PRO A 148 -2.12 -3.46 -6.60
CA PRO A 148 -3.35 -3.96 -7.17
C PRO A 148 -3.91 -2.96 -8.19
N GLU A 149 -3.89 -3.35 -9.45
CA GLU A 149 -4.19 -2.50 -10.59
C GLU A 149 -5.60 -2.76 -11.16
N LEU A 150 -6.28 -1.66 -11.49
CA LEU A 150 -7.52 -1.65 -12.25
C LEU A 150 -7.46 -0.54 -13.29
N ALA A 151 -7.60 -0.91 -14.57
CA ALA A 151 -7.52 -0.05 -15.75
C ALA A 151 -6.36 0.97 -15.76
N GLY A 152 -5.17 0.52 -15.36
CA GLY A 152 -3.93 1.31 -15.34
C GLY A 152 -3.69 2.08 -14.03
N PHE A 153 -4.58 1.96 -13.05
CA PHE A 153 -4.46 2.67 -11.76
C PHE A 153 -4.37 1.73 -10.56
N ALA A 154 -3.59 2.13 -9.57
CA ALA A 154 -3.71 1.70 -8.19
C ALA A 154 -4.87 2.47 -7.54
N VAL A 155 -5.94 1.79 -7.13
CA VAL A 155 -7.17 2.41 -6.62
C VAL A 155 -7.76 1.73 -5.40
N HIS A 156 -8.21 2.55 -4.45
CA HIS A 156 -8.93 2.11 -3.27
C HIS A 156 -10.42 2.09 -3.56
N THR A 157 -11.16 1.23 -2.84
CA THR A 157 -12.62 1.14 -3.00
C THR A 157 -13.34 2.42 -2.56
N TYR A 158 -12.81 3.12 -1.57
CA TYR A 158 -13.45 4.29 -0.95
C TYR A 158 -12.69 5.62 -1.13
N MET A 159 -11.37 5.61 -1.25
CA MET A 159 -10.56 6.83 -1.41
C MET A 159 -10.63 7.33 -2.84
N LEU A 160 -10.82 8.64 -3.02
CA LEU A 160 -10.78 9.30 -4.32
C LEU A 160 -9.37 9.84 -4.57
N ASP A 161 -8.41 8.95 -4.75
CA ASP A 161 -6.99 9.31 -4.76
C ASP A 161 -6.13 8.41 -5.67
N GLY A 162 -6.73 7.79 -6.68
CA GLY A 162 -6.09 6.81 -7.56
C GLY A 162 -4.79 7.30 -8.21
N MET A 163 -3.84 6.40 -8.37
CA MET A 163 -2.52 6.71 -8.94
C MET A 163 -2.21 5.82 -10.12
N LYS A 164 -1.77 6.39 -11.24
CA LYS A 164 -1.35 5.60 -12.41
C LYS A 164 -0.18 4.70 -12.05
N VAL A 165 -0.26 3.44 -12.48
CA VAL A 165 0.77 2.44 -12.21
C VAL A 165 2.11 2.82 -12.84
N GLU A 166 2.08 3.42 -14.03
CA GLU A 166 3.27 3.94 -14.70
C GLU A 166 3.94 5.05 -13.87
N THR A 167 3.17 5.97 -13.29
CA THR A 167 3.70 7.00 -12.38
C THR A 167 4.40 6.37 -11.19
N ILE A 168 3.87 5.30 -10.60
CA ILE A 168 4.52 4.60 -9.48
C ILE A 168 5.90 4.05 -9.90
N ARG A 169 6.00 3.46 -11.10
CA ARG A 169 7.29 2.99 -11.66
C ARG A 169 8.26 4.16 -11.81
N ASP A 170 7.83 5.22 -12.49
CA ASP A 170 8.71 6.36 -12.81
C ASP A 170 9.25 7.03 -11.54
N LEU A 171 8.40 7.18 -10.51
CA LEU A 171 8.82 7.68 -9.20
C LEU A 171 9.81 6.76 -8.49
N ALA A 172 9.60 5.45 -8.59
CA ALA A 172 10.49 4.44 -8.00
C ALA A 172 11.87 4.44 -8.68
N GLU A 173 11.91 4.60 -10.00
CA GLU A 173 13.15 4.73 -10.76
C GLU A 173 13.89 6.02 -10.40
N GLU A 174 13.20 7.16 -10.38
CA GLU A 174 13.82 8.47 -10.10
C GLU A 174 14.41 8.56 -8.68
N VAL A 175 13.74 7.95 -7.70
CA VAL A 175 14.25 7.93 -6.32
C VAL A 175 15.27 6.81 -6.08
N GLY A 176 15.40 5.85 -7.00
CA GLY A 176 16.19 4.64 -6.76
C GLY A 176 15.61 3.83 -5.59
N CYS A 177 14.30 3.61 -5.62
CA CYS A 177 13.56 2.86 -4.60
C CYS A 177 14.22 1.48 -4.40
N PRO A 178 14.37 0.98 -3.17
CA PRO A 178 14.91 -0.36 -2.98
C PRO A 178 13.84 -1.46 -3.17
N ALA A 179 12.56 -1.12 -3.26
CA ALA A 179 11.50 -2.11 -3.29
C ALA A 179 11.38 -2.81 -4.65
N VAL A 180 11.10 -4.11 -4.64
CA VAL A 180 10.56 -4.81 -5.80
C VAL A 180 9.07 -4.45 -5.93
N ILE A 181 8.68 -3.84 -7.05
CA ILE A 181 7.31 -3.39 -7.29
C ILE A 181 6.64 -4.31 -8.29
N VAL A 182 5.52 -4.90 -7.90
CA VAL A 182 4.79 -5.89 -8.69
C VAL A 182 3.36 -5.45 -8.91
N ARG A 183 2.97 -5.32 -10.17
CA ARG A 183 1.59 -5.14 -10.60
C ARG A 183 0.83 -6.46 -10.49
N ILE A 184 -0.36 -6.39 -9.91
CA ILE A 184 -1.25 -7.52 -9.72
C ILE A 184 -2.67 -7.07 -10.12
N PRO A 185 -3.44 -7.84 -10.90
CA PRO A 185 -4.82 -7.48 -11.16
C PRO A 185 -5.61 -7.29 -9.85
N ARG A 186 -6.39 -6.20 -9.71
CA ARG A 186 -7.09 -5.84 -8.46
C ARG A 186 -7.92 -7.00 -7.89
N LEU A 187 -8.60 -7.74 -8.75
CA LEU A 187 -9.44 -8.89 -8.38
C LEU A 187 -8.64 -10.11 -7.89
N ALA A 188 -7.34 -10.18 -8.19
CA ALA A 188 -6.46 -11.25 -7.75
C ALA A 188 -5.79 -10.97 -6.38
N LEU A 189 -5.76 -9.71 -5.94
CA LEU A 189 -5.23 -9.33 -4.62
C LEU A 189 -6.35 -9.23 -3.58
N VAL A 190 -6.74 -10.39 -3.05
CA VAL A 190 -7.68 -10.44 -1.92
C VAL A 190 -6.93 -10.06 -0.64
N LYS A 191 -7.38 -9.04 0.08
CA LYS A 191 -6.77 -8.60 1.35
C LYS A 191 -7.08 -9.59 2.48
N ASN A 192 -6.51 -10.79 2.41
CA ASN A 192 -6.50 -11.79 3.47
C ASN A 192 -5.11 -12.42 3.59
N HIS A 193 -4.86 -13.09 4.72
CA HIS A 193 -3.55 -13.67 5.01
C HIS A 193 -3.08 -14.67 3.93
N TYR A 194 -3.97 -15.55 3.45
CA TYR A 194 -3.62 -16.60 2.51
C TYR A 194 -3.20 -16.05 1.14
N SER A 195 -4.02 -15.19 0.53
CA SER A 195 -3.79 -14.61 -0.80
C SER A 195 -2.50 -13.79 -0.82
N LEU A 196 -2.33 -12.90 0.17
CA LEU A 196 -1.16 -12.06 0.31
C LEU A 196 0.12 -12.89 0.52
N SER A 197 0.05 -13.94 1.34
CA SER A 197 1.18 -14.85 1.56
C SER A 197 1.58 -15.62 0.30
N ILE A 198 0.62 -16.13 -0.46
CA ILE A 198 0.88 -16.86 -1.71
C ILE A 198 1.56 -15.94 -2.73
N ILE A 199 0.99 -14.76 -2.96
CA ILE A 199 1.53 -13.76 -3.89
C ILE A 199 2.95 -13.38 -3.49
N THR A 200 3.16 -13.05 -2.22
CA THR A 200 4.47 -12.62 -1.70
C THR A 200 5.51 -13.71 -1.89
N ARG A 201 5.21 -14.97 -1.56
CA ARG A 201 6.13 -16.09 -1.77
C ARG A 201 6.47 -16.29 -3.25
N ARG A 202 5.48 -16.15 -4.15
CA ARG A 202 5.72 -16.25 -5.60
C ARG A 202 6.66 -15.13 -6.09
N ILE A 203 6.47 -13.91 -5.60
CA ILE A 203 7.36 -12.77 -5.91
C ILE A 203 8.78 -13.05 -5.40
N MET A 204 8.94 -13.48 -4.16
CA MET A 204 10.25 -13.79 -3.58
C MET A 204 10.96 -14.93 -4.31
N ALA A 205 10.22 -15.93 -4.80
CA ALA A 205 10.78 -17.04 -5.57
C ALA A 205 11.21 -16.63 -6.99
N ALA A 206 10.55 -15.62 -7.57
CA ALA A 206 10.86 -15.09 -8.89
C ALA A 206 11.85 -13.90 -8.88
N SER A 207 12.17 -13.37 -7.70
CA SER A 207 13.10 -12.25 -7.54
C SER A 207 14.54 -12.75 -7.37
N TYR A 208 15.50 -11.96 -7.84
CA TYR A 208 16.91 -12.14 -7.50
C TYR A 208 17.27 -11.34 -6.24
N TYR A 209 18.40 -11.71 -5.62
CA TYR A 209 18.90 -11.08 -4.40
C TYR A 209 20.11 -10.22 -4.70
N ARG A 210 20.19 -9.09 -4.02
CA ARG A 210 21.29 -8.13 -4.13
C ARG A 210 21.83 -7.84 -2.75
N ASP A 211 23.15 -7.91 -2.64
CA ASP A 211 23.84 -7.43 -1.45
C ASP A 211 23.74 -5.90 -1.42
N ARG A 212 23.10 -5.38 -0.38
CA ARG A 212 22.90 -3.95 -0.17
C ARG A 212 22.69 -3.70 1.32
N GLU A 213 23.28 -2.61 1.81
CA GLU A 213 23.01 -2.15 3.16
C GLU A 213 21.54 -1.76 3.32
N SER A 214 21.00 -1.99 4.51
CA SER A 214 19.65 -1.53 4.85
C SER A 214 19.67 0.00 4.96
N ASN A 215 18.97 0.68 4.04
CA ASN A 215 18.87 2.14 4.05
C ASN A 215 17.86 2.68 5.09
N THR A 216 17.27 1.82 5.93
CA THR A 216 16.25 2.22 6.90
C THR A 216 16.72 3.24 7.92
N GLY A 217 18.00 3.22 8.30
CA GLY A 217 18.59 4.21 9.21
C GLY A 217 18.77 5.61 8.63
N LYS A 218 18.51 5.80 7.33
CA LYS A 218 18.61 7.10 6.63
C LYS A 218 17.24 7.65 6.20
N ILE A 219 16.16 6.98 6.57
CA ILE A 219 14.81 7.43 6.21
C ILE A 219 14.42 8.58 7.13
N MET A 220 14.00 9.70 6.55
CA MET A 220 13.40 10.80 7.30
C MET A 220 11.88 10.74 7.11
N LEU A 221 11.15 10.77 8.22
CA LEU A 221 9.69 10.62 8.25
C LEU A 221 9.03 11.72 9.07
N GLN A 222 7.87 12.15 8.58
CA GLN A 222 6.89 12.96 9.30
C GLN A 222 5.51 12.41 8.98
N SER A 223 4.48 12.79 9.75
CA SER A 223 3.11 12.30 9.51
C SER A 223 2.71 12.46 8.04
N ARG A 224 2.45 11.33 7.36
CA ARG A 224 2.12 11.23 5.92
C ARG A 224 3.16 11.81 4.97
N MET A 225 4.42 11.87 5.38
CA MET A 225 5.54 12.31 4.55
C MET A 225 6.76 11.42 4.74
N SER A 226 7.52 11.24 3.67
CA SER A 226 8.82 10.60 3.72
C SER A 226 9.80 11.32 2.82
N LYS A 227 11.09 11.24 3.17
CA LYS A 227 12.18 11.69 2.32
C LYS A 227 13.18 10.58 2.13
N TYR A 228 13.53 10.32 0.88
CA TYR A 228 14.51 9.31 0.50
C TYR A 228 15.28 9.77 -0.74
N ASN A 229 16.61 9.63 -0.73
CA ASN A 229 17.50 10.04 -1.83
C ASN A 229 17.21 11.45 -2.38
N GLY A 230 16.92 12.42 -1.51
CA GLY A 230 16.64 13.81 -1.89
C GLY A 230 15.27 14.05 -2.52
N ILE A 231 14.36 13.07 -2.54
CA ILE A 231 12.97 13.26 -2.98
C ILE A 231 12.03 13.15 -1.78
N ILE A 232 11.08 14.08 -1.70
CA ILE A 232 10.04 14.09 -0.68
C ILE A 232 8.75 13.55 -1.29
N PHE A 233 8.12 12.61 -0.60
CA PHE A 233 6.80 12.07 -0.93
C PHE A 233 5.83 12.45 0.18
N ALA A 234 4.72 13.11 -0.14
CA ALA A 234 3.75 13.56 0.84
C ALA A 234 2.31 13.35 0.40
N TYR A 235 1.45 12.97 1.34
CA TYR A 235 0.01 12.83 1.12
C TYR A 235 -0.76 13.90 1.90
N VAL A 236 -1.62 14.62 1.20
CA VAL A 236 -2.48 15.68 1.73
C VAL A 236 -3.87 15.11 1.99
N ASN A 237 -4.18 14.90 3.27
CA ASN A 237 -5.50 14.49 3.74
C ASN A 237 -6.32 15.71 4.20
N TYR A 238 -7.51 15.46 4.75
CA TYR A 238 -8.39 16.48 5.35
C TYR A 238 -7.67 17.47 6.29
N GLU A 239 -6.83 16.97 7.20
CA GLU A 239 -6.10 17.81 8.16
C GLU A 239 -5.17 18.81 7.46
N TYR A 240 -4.39 18.35 6.48
CA TYR A 240 -3.47 19.21 5.75
C TYR A 240 -4.19 20.11 4.73
N ALA A 241 -5.28 19.65 4.12
CA ALA A 241 -6.11 20.46 3.25
C ALA A 241 -6.71 21.66 4.00
N GLN A 242 -7.17 21.45 5.24
CA GLN A 242 -7.71 22.51 6.10
C GLN A 242 -6.65 23.40 6.75
N ASN A 243 -5.42 22.89 6.91
CA ASN A 243 -4.33 23.61 7.54
C ASN A 243 -3.01 23.47 6.74
N PRO A 244 -2.87 24.20 5.61
CA PRO A 244 -1.66 24.18 4.80
C PRO A 244 -0.39 24.62 5.56
N GLU A 245 -0.53 25.47 6.57
CA GLU A 245 0.56 25.93 7.42
C GLU A 245 1.14 24.78 8.24
N LEU A 246 0.29 23.89 8.77
CA LEU A 246 0.70 22.66 9.44
C LEU A 246 1.48 21.75 8.48
N PHE A 247 1.01 21.59 7.24
CA PHE A 247 1.75 20.84 6.22
C PHE A 247 3.15 21.42 6.02
N CYS A 248 3.26 22.74 5.83
CA CYS A 248 4.55 23.42 5.64
C CYS A 248 5.45 23.30 6.87
N GLN A 249 4.88 23.33 8.09
CA GLN A 249 5.63 23.10 9.32
C GLN A 249 6.21 21.68 9.37
N ARG A 250 5.41 20.66 9.05
CA ARG A 250 5.87 19.26 9.00
C ARG A 250 6.93 19.05 7.92
N LEU A 251 6.74 19.67 6.75
CA LEU A 251 7.72 19.65 5.67
C LEU A 251 9.07 20.23 6.11
N ARG A 252 9.07 21.36 6.85
CA ARG A 252 10.30 21.93 7.41
C ARG A 252 10.98 20.99 8.41
N VAL A 253 10.21 20.34 9.29
CA VAL A 253 10.73 19.37 10.26
C VAL A 253 11.32 18.13 9.58
N LEU A 254 10.72 17.67 8.47
CA LEU A 254 11.25 16.57 7.65
C LEU A 254 12.64 16.91 7.08
N GLY A 255 12.92 18.20 6.89
CA GLY A 255 14.19 18.71 6.37
C GLY A 255 14.19 18.77 4.85
N VAL A 256 14.15 19.99 4.30
CA VAL A 256 14.11 20.25 2.85
C VAL A 256 15.48 20.57 2.23
N GLY A 257 16.52 20.80 3.03
CA GLY A 257 17.78 21.41 2.57
C GLY A 257 18.57 20.61 1.52
N ASP A 258 18.49 19.29 1.56
CA ASP A 258 19.10 18.35 0.59
C ASP A 258 18.08 17.75 -0.38
N ALA A 259 16.81 18.18 -0.29
CA ALA A 259 15.78 17.71 -1.20
C ALA A 259 15.84 18.48 -2.52
N ARG A 260 15.55 17.79 -3.63
CA ARG A 260 15.49 18.36 -4.98
C ARG A 260 14.07 18.50 -5.53
N LYS A 261 13.11 17.73 -5.00
CA LYS A 261 11.74 17.66 -5.53
C LYS A 261 10.74 17.16 -4.48
N ILE A 262 9.50 17.63 -4.58
CA ILE A 262 8.37 17.20 -3.76
C ILE A 262 7.30 16.57 -4.67
N TYR A 263 6.90 15.35 -4.35
CA TYR A 263 5.75 14.69 -4.95
C TYR A 263 4.58 14.67 -3.98
N LEU A 264 3.44 15.15 -4.46
CA LEU A 264 2.21 15.31 -3.69
C LEU A 264 1.13 14.38 -4.23
N ALA A 265 0.46 13.67 -3.31
CA ALA A 265 -0.83 13.06 -3.58
C ALA A 265 -1.89 13.68 -2.67
N PHE A 266 -3.13 13.76 -3.16
CA PHE A 266 -4.23 14.42 -2.49
C PHE A 266 -5.42 13.48 -2.29
N ASP A 267 -6.11 13.65 -1.17
CA ASP A 267 -7.44 13.10 -0.97
C ASP A 267 -8.49 13.97 -1.68
N TYR A 268 -8.92 13.62 -2.88
CA TYR A 268 -9.93 14.41 -3.59
C TYR A 268 -11.35 14.30 -2.98
N GLY A 269 -11.51 13.53 -1.91
CA GLY A 269 -12.71 13.61 -1.07
C GLY A 269 -12.78 14.88 -0.21
N CYS A 270 -11.66 15.60 -0.02
CA CYS A 270 -11.60 16.81 0.82
C CYS A 270 -11.06 18.06 0.13
N ILE A 271 -10.53 17.95 -1.09
CA ILE A 271 -9.95 19.07 -1.84
C ILE A 271 -10.25 18.90 -3.33
N SER A 272 -10.55 19.99 -4.05
CA SER A 272 -10.77 19.93 -5.50
C SER A 272 -9.44 19.82 -6.27
N PRO A 273 -9.46 19.36 -7.54
CA PRO A 273 -8.28 19.40 -8.42
C PRO A 273 -7.65 20.80 -8.56
N GLU A 274 -8.48 21.84 -8.66
CA GLU A 274 -8.04 23.22 -8.76
C GLU A 274 -7.37 23.68 -7.45
N GLU A 275 -8.00 23.40 -6.31
CA GLU A 275 -7.46 23.71 -4.99
C GLU A 275 -6.15 22.97 -4.72
N ALA A 276 -6.04 21.71 -5.13
CA ALA A 276 -4.79 20.93 -5.05
C ALA A 276 -3.67 21.57 -5.89
N GLY A 277 -4.01 22.13 -7.06
CA GLY A 277 -3.09 22.91 -7.89
C GLY A 277 -2.56 24.16 -7.18
N GLU A 278 -3.44 24.91 -6.52
CA GLU A 278 -3.03 26.08 -5.71
C GLU A 278 -2.22 25.67 -4.48
N PHE A 279 -2.59 24.57 -3.81
CA PHE A 279 -1.83 24.02 -2.69
C PHE A 279 -0.40 23.66 -3.11
N MET A 280 -0.24 22.96 -4.25
CA MET A 280 1.06 22.59 -4.80
C MET A 280 1.92 23.84 -5.07
N LYS A 281 1.36 24.90 -5.67
CA LYS A 281 2.09 26.16 -5.92
C LYS A 281 2.56 26.79 -4.61
N LYS A 282 1.71 26.84 -3.57
CA LYS A 282 2.05 27.36 -2.24
C LYS A 282 3.17 26.55 -1.58
N VAL A 283 3.12 25.22 -1.66
CA VAL A 283 4.18 24.34 -1.16
C VAL A 283 5.49 24.59 -1.90
N SER A 284 5.44 24.71 -3.23
CA SER A 284 6.63 24.98 -4.05
C SER A 284 7.27 26.32 -3.70
N GLN A 285 6.47 27.38 -3.59
CA GLN A 285 6.96 28.72 -3.21
C GLN A 285 7.55 28.76 -1.79
N SER A 286 6.88 28.14 -0.83
CA SER A 286 7.31 28.19 0.59
C SER A 286 8.52 27.32 0.89
N SER A 287 8.72 26.22 0.15
CA SER A 287 9.86 25.32 0.31
C SER A 287 11.06 25.68 -0.58
N GLY A 288 10.84 26.45 -1.65
CA GLY A 288 11.84 26.71 -2.68
C GLY A 288 12.13 25.50 -3.57
N LEU A 289 11.29 24.45 -3.52
CA LEU A 289 11.46 23.21 -4.28
C LEU A 289 10.38 23.05 -5.35
N PRO A 290 10.68 22.43 -6.49
CA PRO A 290 9.64 22.04 -7.44
C PRO A 290 8.72 21.00 -6.79
N ALA A 291 7.41 21.24 -6.89
CA ALA A 291 6.37 20.33 -6.44
C ALA A 291 5.56 19.79 -7.63
N GLN A 292 5.10 18.55 -7.55
CA GLN A 292 4.29 17.91 -8.59
C GLN A 292 3.20 17.03 -7.98
N ILE A 293 1.97 17.15 -8.50
CA ILE A 293 0.86 16.25 -8.18
C ILE A 293 1.02 14.95 -8.98
N VAL A 294 0.84 13.80 -8.31
CA VAL A 294 1.08 12.47 -8.91
C VAL A 294 -0.12 11.53 -8.85
N ASN A 295 -1.24 11.96 -8.29
CA ASN A 295 -2.48 11.18 -8.27
C ASN A 295 -3.65 11.92 -8.94
N GLU A 296 -4.74 11.20 -9.16
CA GLU A 296 -5.93 11.68 -9.85
C GLU A 296 -7.19 11.44 -8.98
N ALA A 297 -8.24 12.21 -9.23
CA ALA A 297 -9.52 12.12 -8.52
C ALA A 297 -10.34 10.89 -8.95
N VAL A 298 -9.76 9.71 -8.76
CA VAL A 298 -10.25 8.45 -9.30
C VAL A 298 -10.30 7.39 -8.19
N LYS A 299 -11.36 6.58 -8.18
CA LYS A 299 -11.54 5.44 -7.26
C LYS A 299 -12.05 4.21 -8.02
N VAL A 300 -12.09 3.05 -7.37
CA VAL A 300 -12.52 1.78 -8.02
C VAL A 300 -13.82 1.95 -8.81
N SER A 301 -14.85 2.57 -8.24
CA SER A 301 -16.13 2.75 -8.94
C SER A 301 -16.01 3.64 -10.19
N SER A 302 -15.20 4.70 -10.14
CA SER A 302 -15.02 5.60 -11.29
C SER A 302 -14.35 4.86 -12.45
N VAL A 303 -13.29 4.09 -12.13
CA VAL A 303 -12.55 3.31 -13.12
C VAL A 303 -13.39 2.18 -13.72
N PHE A 304 -14.11 1.45 -12.87
CA PHE A 304 -14.86 0.27 -13.30
C PHE A 304 -15.98 0.61 -14.29
N TRP A 305 -16.62 1.77 -14.14
CA TRP A 305 -17.71 2.22 -14.99
C TRP A 305 -17.27 3.17 -16.12
N GLY A 306 -15.96 3.40 -16.30
CA GLY A 306 -15.42 4.29 -17.34
C GLY A 306 -15.73 5.78 -17.11
N GLY A 307 -16.10 6.17 -15.89
CA GLY A 307 -16.33 7.56 -15.51
C GLY A 307 -15.00 8.28 -15.36
N LYS A 308 -14.68 9.14 -16.33
CA LYS A 308 -13.68 10.20 -16.16
C LYS A 308 -14.25 11.32 -15.30
#